data_AF-A0A7T1Y7Z2-F1
#
_entry.id   AF-A0A7T1Y7Z2-F1
#
_cell.length_a   1.000
_cell.length_b   1.000
_cell.length_c   1.000
_cell.angle_alpha   90.00
_cell.angle_beta   90.00
_cell.angle_gamma   90.00
#
_symmetry.space_group_name_H-M   'P 1'
#
loop_
_entity.id
_entity.type
_entity.pdbx_description
1 polymer ?
#
loop_
_entity_poly.entity_id
_entity_poly.type
_entity_poly.pdbx_seq_one_letter_code
_entity_poly.pdbx_strand_id
1 'polypeptide(L)'
;MLRDVLPIILVVLFFQYAVLRHPLANPLKVGVGFVLVIVGLYAFVVGLKLGLFPIGQRMAEQLIGFDTWLWVYLFAFCIGFATTMAEPALIAIGQQAEEAAAGKIQGNVIRLLVALGVAIGITIGVHRIISGDSIHHYITGGYLLVILLTALAPRYIVALAFDLGGVTTSEVTVPLVTALGIGLASQIEGRNVLIDGFGLIAFASIFPIVTVMGYAILMEKLAQPGGRTT
;
A
#
# COMPACT_ATOMS: atom_id res chain seq x y z
N MET A 1 0.36 -22.42 0.68
CA MET A 1 -0.33 -21.84 1.86
C MET A 1 0.34 -22.21 3.16
N LEU A 2 0.40 -23.48 3.59
CA LEU A 2 1.04 -23.83 4.87
C LEU A 2 2.51 -23.34 4.94
N ARG A 3 3.28 -23.55 3.87
CA ARG A 3 4.67 -23.07 3.73
C ARG A 3 4.79 -21.54 3.73
N ASP A 4 3.75 -20.83 3.30
CA ASP A 4 3.74 -19.36 3.21
C ASP A 4 3.38 -18.72 4.55
N VAL A 5 2.55 -19.40 5.35
CA VAL A 5 2.10 -18.94 6.68
C VAL A 5 3.01 -19.44 7.80
N LEU A 6 3.75 -20.53 7.59
CA LEU A 6 4.67 -21.11 8.58
C LEU A 6 5.68 -20.09 9.15
N PRO A 7 6.32 -19.18 8.37
CA PRO A 7 7.22 -18.19 8.92
C PRO A 7 6.52 -17.25 9.91
N ILE A 8 5.29 -16.83 9.60
CA ILE A 8 4.48 -15.97 10.47
C ILE A 8 4.17 -16.70 11.78
N ILE A 9 3.74 -17.96 11.69
CA ILE A 9 3.47 -18.80 12.87
C ILE A 9 4.73 -18.92 13.73
N LEU A 10 5.89 -19.21 13.12
CA LEU A 10 7.15 -19.35 13.83
C LEU A 10 7.56 -18.04 14.54
N VAL A 11 7.42 -16.89 13.88
CA VAL A 11 7.72 -15.58 14.49
C VAL A 11 6.81 -15.31 15.66
N VAL A 12 5.49 -15.55 15.52
CA VAL A 12 4.53 -15.36 16.62
C VAL A 12 4.87 -16.27 17.80
N LEU A 13 5.07 -17.57 17.58
CA LEU A 13 5.41 -18.51 18.65
C LEU A 13 6.75 -18.17 19.31
N PHE A 14 7.76 -17.76 18.52
CA PHE A 14 9.04 -17.30 19.05
C PHE A 14 8.87 -16.10 19.98
N PHE A 15 8.17 -15.05 19.54
CA PHE A 15 7.92 -13.88 20.39
C PHE A 15 7.10 -14.25 21.62
N GLN A 16 6.08 -15.10 21.49
CA GLN A 16 5.20 -15.49 22.59
C GLN A 16 5.98 -16.24 23.69
N TYR A 17 6.75 -17.25 23.31
CA TYR A 17 7.43 -18.15 24.26
C TYR A 17 8.81 -17.64 24.69
N ALA A 18 9.62 -17.09 23.78
CA ALA A 18 10.99 -16.68 24.07
C ALA A 18 11.09 -15.23 24.60
N VAL A 19 10.35 -14.29 24.00
CA VAL A 19 10.46 -12.85 24.30
C VAL A 19 9.47 -12.43 25.39
N LEU A 20 8.18 -12.62 25.15
CA LEU A 20 7.09 -12.22 26.04
C LEU A 20 6.92 -13.16 27.23
N ARG A 21 7.44 -14.40 27.12
CA ARG A 21 7.40 -15.45 28.16
C ARG A 21 5.98 -15.72 28.68
N HIS A 22 4.97 -15.54 27.84
CA HIS A 22 3.58 -15.75 28.19
C HIS A 22 3.02 -16.95 27.42
N PRO A 23 2.53 -18.01 28.09
CA PRO A 23 1.90 -19.12 27.40
C PRO A 23 0.61 -18.66 26.71
N LEU A 24 0.26 -19.31 25.59
CA LEU A 24 -1.00 -19.06 24.91
C LEU A 24 -2.16 -19.37 25.87
N ALA A 25 -3.02 -18.38 26.11
CA ALA A 25 -4.13 -18.50 27.07
C ALA A 25 -5.10 -19.64 26.71
N ASN A 26 -5.30 -19.92 25.41
CA ASN A 26 -6.14 -21.01 24.92
C ASN A 26 -5.54 -21.64 23.64
N PRO A 27 -4.60 -22.60 23.75
CA PRO A 27 -3.90 -23.15 22.59
C PRO A 27 -4.85 -23.81 21.58
N LEU A 28 -5.94 -24.41 22.06
CA LEU A 28 -6.92 -25.09 21.21
C LEU A 28 -7.75 -24.10 20.38
N LYS A 29 -8.20 -22.99 20.96
CA LYS A 29 -8.88 -21.91 20.22
C LYS A 29 -7.94 -21.24 19.21
N VAL A 30 -6.69 -21.02 19.60
CA VAL A 30 -5.64 -20.46 18.72
C VAL A 30 -5.39 -21.40 17.53
N GLY A 31 -5.28 -22.70 17.77
CA GLY A 31 -5.13 -23.70 16.71
C GLY A 31 -6.30 -23.70 15.71
N VAL A 32 -7.53 -23.66 16.22
CA VAL A 32 -8.73 -23.55 15.37
C VAL A 32 -8.74 -22.25 14.57
N GLY A 33 -8.36 -21.12 15.20
CA GLY A 33 -8.23 -19.83 14.54
C GLY A 33 -7.20 -19.87 13.40
N PHE A 34 -6.04 -20.48 13.62
CA PHE A 34 -5.02 -20.66 12.57
C PHE A 34 -5.54 -21.48 11.40
N VAL A 35 -6.26 -22.58 11.66
CA VAL A 35 -6.86 -23.39 10.59
C VAL A 35 -7.87 -22.56 9.78
N LEU A 36 -8.74 -21.82 10.45
CA LEU A 36 -9.71 -20.93 9.78
C LEU A 36 -9.03 -19.86 8.92
N VAL A 37 -7.95 -19.24 9.41
CA VAL A 37 -7.15 -18.26 8.65
C VAL A 37 -6.53 -18.90 7.41
N ILE A 38 -5.95 -20.11 7.54
CA ILE A 38 -5.32 -20.79 6.39
C ILE A 38 -6.38 -21.13 5.33
N VAL A 39 -7.54 -21.63 5.74
CA VAL A 39 -8.65 -21.93 4.82
C VAL A 39 -9.19 -20.64 4.17
N GLY A 40 -9.40 -19.58 4.96
CA GLY A 40 -9.86 -18.29 4.47
C GLY A 40 -8.89 -17.66 3.47
N LEU A 41 -7.59 -17.63 3.78
CA LEU A 41 -6.55 -17.12 2.90
C LEU A 41 -6.46 -17.94 1.60
N TYR A 42 -6.58 -19.27 1.69
CA TYR A 42 -6.61 -20.13 0.50
C TYR A 42 -7.81 -19.80 -0.39
N ALA A 43 -9.02 -19.75 0.19
CA ALA A 43 -10.25 -19.41 -0.54
C ALA A 43 -10.16 -18.01 -1.17
N PHE A 44 -9.62 -17.05 -0.44
CA PHE A 44 -9.40 -15.68 -0.93
C PHE A 44 -8.43 -15.64 -2.13
N VAL A 45 -7.25 -16.25 -2.02
CA VAL A 45 -6.27 -16.31 -3.13
C VAL A 45 -6.85 -17.02 -4.35
N VAL A 46 -7.64 -18.08 -4.15
CA VAL A 46 -8.35 -18.76 -5.25
C VAL A 46 -9.37 -17.82 -5.89
N GLY A 47 -10.16 -17.10 -5.09
CA GLY A 47 -11.12 -16.10 -5.59
C GLY A 47 -10.46 -14.99 -6.42
N LEU A 48 -9.29 -14.51 -5.99
CA LEU A 48 -8.50 -13.54 -6.76
C LEU A 48 -8.01 -14.10 -8.09
N LYS A 49 -7.48 -15.33 -8.09
CA LYS A 49 -6.98 -15.98 -9.31
C LYS A 49 -8.07 -16.26 -10.33
N LEU A 50 -9.27 -16.62 -9.89
CA LEU A 50 -10.38 -16.97 -10.77
C LEU A 50 -11.20 -15.75 -11.21
N GLY A 51 -11.35 -14.76 -10.34
CA GLY A 51 -12.15 -13.57 -10.61
C GLY A 51 -11.30 -12.36 -11.02
N LEU A 52 -10.55 -11.83 -10.07
CA LEU A 52 -9.96 -10.50 -10.19
C LEU A 52 -8.78 -10.42 -11.17
N PHE A 53 -7.89 -11.41 -11.16
CA PHE A 53 -6.70 -11.42 -12.02
C PHE A 53 -7.06 -11.50 -13.51
N PRO A 54 -7.96 -12.40 -13.96
CA PRO A 54 -8.40 -12.44 -15.35
C PRO A 54 -9.10 -11.15 -15.80
N ILE A 55 -9.87 -10.51 -14.92
CA ILE A 55 -10.51 -9.22 -15.22
C ILE A 55 -9.44 -8.15 -15.43
N GLY A 56 -8.47 -8.03 -14.51
CA GLY A 56 -7.37 -7.07 -14.63
C GLY A 56 -6.54 -7.27 -15.90
N GLN A 57 -6.24 -8.53 -16.26
CA GLN A 57 -5.51 -8.87 -17.49
C GLN A 57 -6.29 -8.45 -18.75
N ARG A 58 -7.56 -8.83 -18.87
CA ARG A 58 -8.39 -8.47 -20.03
C ARG A 58 -8.58 -6.96 -20.16
N MET A 59 -8.74 -6.26 -19.04
CA MET A 59 -8.84 -4.79 -19.05
C MET A 59 -7.52 -4.17 -19.51
N ALA A 60 -6.38 -4.65 -19.01
CA ALA A 60 -5.07 -4.18 -19.45
C ALA A 60 -4.82 -4.44 -20.95
N GLU A 61 -5.17 -5.63 -21.46
CA GLU A 61 -5.11 -5.98 -22.89
C GLU A 61 -5.90 -4.99 -23.75
N GLN A 62 -7.15 -4.72 -23.38
CA GLN A 62 -7.99 -3.76 -24.09
C GLN A 62 -7.41 -2.34 -24.03
N LEU A 63 -6.83 -1.98 -22.89
CA LEU A 63 -6.24 -0.66 -22.67
C LEU A 63 -4.96 -0.42 -23.49
N ILE A 64 -4.11 -1.43 -23.62
CA ILE A 64 -2.91 -1.39 -24.47
C ILE A 64 -3.28 -1.34 -25.95
N GLY A 65 -4.42 -1.92 -26.33
CA GLY A 65 -4.95 -1.85 -27.70
C GLY A 65 -5.37 -0.44 -28.14
N PHE A 66 -5.47 0.53 -27.23
CA PHE A 66 -5.65 1.94 -27.60
C PHE A 66 -4.30 2.58 -27.92
N ASP A 67 -4.21 3.34 -29.02
CA ASP A 67 -2.99 4.06 -29.44
C ASP A 67 -2.47 5.12 -28.44
N THR A 68 -3.18 5.35 -27.33
CA THR A 68 -2.88 6.42 -26.37
C THR A 68 -2.69 5.87 -24.95
N TRP A 69 -1.44 5.90 -24.47
CA TRP A 69 -1.04 5.55 -23.09
C TRP A 69 -1.75 6.35 -22.00
N LEU A 70 -2.35 7.49 -22.34
CA LEU A 70 -3.16 8.32 -21.43
C LEU A 70 -4.27 7.52 -20.75
N TRP A 71 -4.94 6.62 -21.48
CA TRP A 71 -6.02 5.80 -20.91
C TRP A 71 -5.49 4.81 -19.88
N VAL A 72 -4.30 4.27 -20.12
CA VAL A 72 -3.63 3.37 -19.18
C VAL A 72 -3.29 4.12 -17.88
N TYR A 73 -2.74 5.33 -17.98
CA TYR A 73 -2.42 6.15 -16.81
C TYR A 73 -3.67 6.60 -16.04
N LEU A 74 -4.71 7.02 -16.75
CA LEU A 74 -5.95 7.46 -16.12
C LEU A 74 -6.64 6.29 -15.40
N PHE A 75 -6.67 5.12 -16.02
CA PHE A 75 -7.23 3.92 -15.41
C PHE A 75 -6.45 3.48 -14.18
N ALA A 76 -5.12 3.43 -14.28
CA ALA A 76 -4.23 3.11 -13.17
C ALA A 76 -4.44 4.06 -11.97
N PHE A 77 -4.53 5.37 -12.25
CA PHE A 77 -4.83 6.39 -11.25
C PHE A 77 -6.21 6.15 -10.60
N CYS A 78 -7.26 5.99 -11.40
CA CYS A 78 -8.62 5.82 -10.92
C CYS A 78 -8.79 4.55 -10.08
N ILE A 79 -8.23 3.41 -10.53
CA ILE A 79 -8.27 2.16 -9.77
C ILE A 79 -7.50 2.29 -8.47
N GLY A 80 -6.30 2.86 -8.51
CA GLY A 80 -5.49 3.11 -7.31
C GLY A 80 -6.23 3.97 -6.28
N PHE A 81 -6.84 5.06 -6.74
CA PHE A 81 -7.63 5.93 -5.90
C PHE A 81 -8.87 5.23 -5.33
N ALA A 82 -9.67 4.59 -6.18
CA ALA A 82 -10.95 3.99 -5.81
C ALA A 82 -10.78 2.83 -4.83
N THR A 83 -9.80 1.95 -5.07
CA THR A 83 -9.51 0.80 -4.19
C THR A 83 -9.05 1.26 -2.83
N THR A 84 -8.14 2.22 -2.78
CA THR A 84 -7.64 2.77 -1.51
C THR A 84 -8.74 3.50 -0.74
N MET A 85 -9.62 4.25 -1.43
CA MET A 85 -10.77 4.88 -0.80
C MET A 85 -11.78 3.88 -0.22
N ALA A 86 -11.88 2.70 -0.83
CA ALA A 86 -12.75 1.62 -0.38
C ALA A 86 -12.13 0.77 0.75
N GLU A 87 -10.86 0.97 1.08
CA GLU A 87 -10.10 0.15 2.02
C GLU A 87 -10.59 0.34 3.48
N PRO A 88 -11.19 -0.70 4.12
CA PRO A 88 -11.71 -0.58 5.48
C PRO A 88 -10.63 -0.31 6.52
N ALA A 89 -9.44 -0.89 6.34
CA ALA A 89 -8.30 -0.69 7.23
C ALA A 89 -7.85 0.78 7.27
N LEU A 90 -7.94 1.47 6.13
CA LEU A 90 -7.60 2.90 6.05
C LEU A 90 -8.64 3.77 6.78
N ILE A 91 -9.92 3.39 6.76
CA ILE A 91 -10.96 4.09 7.52
C ILE A 91 -10.68 3.98 9.02
N ALA A 92 -10.35 2.78 9.51
CA ALA A 92 -10.06 2.54 10.92
C ALA A 92 -8.83 3.34 11.38
N ILE A 93 -7.75 3.34 10.59
CA ILE A 93 -6.52 4.05 10.95
C ILE A 93 -6.67 5.56 10.81
N GLY A 94 -7.49 6.04 9.87
CA GLY A 94 -7.87 7.45 9.80
C GLY A 94 -8.54 7.95 11.09
N GLN A 95 -9.38 7.13 11.73
CA GLN A 95 -10.00 7.47 13.02
C GLN A 95 -8.96 7.48 14.15
N GLN A 96 -8.10 6.45 14.23
CA GLN A 96 -7.03 6.40 15.22
C GLN A 96 -6.05 7.57 15.09
N ALA A 97 -5.77 7.99 13.85
CA ALA A 97 -4.93 9.12 13.55
C ALA A 97 -5.52 10.45 14.05
N GLU A 98 -6.82 10.64 13.88
CA GLU A 98 -7.54 11.84 14.33
C GLU A 98 -7.53 11.95 15.86
N GLU A 99 -7.75 10.83 16.55
CA GLU A 99 -7.62 10.74 18.01
C GLU A 99 -6.19 11.03 18.47
N ALA A 100 -5.18 10.41 17.84
CA ALA A 100 -3.77 10.59 18.20
C ALA A 100 -3.23 12.00 17.91
N ALA A 101 -3.75 12.67 16.87
CA ALA A 101 -3.37 14.02 16.50
C ALA A 101 -4.12 15.10 17.31
N ALA A 102 -4.90 14.72 18.34
CA ALA A 102 -5.75 15.62 19.12
C ALA A 102 -6.66 16.49 18.23
N GLY A 103 -7.20 15.91 17.15
CA GLY A 103 -8.05 16.60 16.19
C GLY A 103 -7.35 17.58 15.24
N LYS A 104 -6.01 17.66 15.24
CA LYS A 104 -5.26 18.52 14.31
C LYS A 104 -5.38 18.07 12.84
N ILE A 105 -5.71 16.80 12.61
CA ILE A 105 -5.89 16.22 11.27
C ILE A 105 -7.15 15.37 11.28
N GLN A 106 -8.07 15.63 10.34
CA GLN A 106 -9.29 14.84 10.16
C GLN A 106 -8.97 13.51 9.45
N GLY A 107 -9.58 12.41 9.91
CA GLY A 107 -9.36 11.08 9.33
C GLY A 107 -9.74 10.99 7.85
N ASN A 108 -10.78 11.72 7.43
CA ASN A 108 -11.20 11.79 6.03
C ASN A 108 -10.14 12.43 5.11
N VAL A 109 -9.41 13.44 5.62
CA VAL A 109 -8.32 14.09 4.88
C VAL A 109 -7.15 13.12 4.71
N ILE A 110 -6.82 12.35 5.75
CA ILE A 110 -5.80 11.30 5.67
C ILE A 110 -6.18 10.26 4.63
N ARG A 111 -7.43 9.78 4.65
CA ARG A 111 -7.93 8.81 3.66
C ARG A 111 -7.77 9.33 2.23
N LEU A 112 -8.13 10.60 1.99
CA LEU A 112 -8.00 11.23 0.69
C LEU A 112 -6.54 11.38 0.24
N LEU A 113 -5.65 11.82 1.15
CA LEU A 113 -4.22 11.99 0.88
C LEU A 113 -3.53 10.67 0.57
N VAL A 114 -3.88 9.61 1.32
CA VAL A 114 -3.37 8.26 1.10
C VAL A 114 -3.86 7.73 -0.24
N ALA A 115 -5.16 7.83 -0.55
CA ALA A 115 -5.71 7.42 -1.83
C ALA A 115 -5.08 8.16 -3.02
N LEU A 116 -4.83 9.46 -2.87
CA LEU A 116 -4.12 10.24 -3.88
C LEU A 116 -2.67 9.79 -4.03
N GLY A 117 -1.98 9.53 -2.92
CA GLY A 117 -0.62 8.99 -2.91
C GLY A 117 -0.53 7.65 -3.63
N VAL A 118 -1.42 6.70 -3.30
CA VAL A 118 -1.49 5.40 -3.98
C VAL A 118 -1.75 5.58 -5.48
N ALA A 119 -2.71 6.42 -5.86
CA ALA A 119 -3.04 6.68 -7.26
C ALA A 119 -1.84 7.23 -8.05
N ILE A 120 -1.12 8.21 -7.49
CA ILE A 120 0.09 8.77 -8.09
C ILE A 120 1.18 7.69 -8.19
N GLY A 121 1.42 6.95 -7.11
CA GLY A 121 2.43 5.89 -7.05
C GLY A 121 2.18 4.82 -8.11
N ILE A 122 0.95 4.31 -8.20
CA ILE A 122 0.57 3.31 -9.20
C ILE A 122 0.76 3.88 -10.62
N THR A 123 0.33 5.12 -10.89
CA THR A 123 0.54 5.72 -12.21
C THR A 123 2.02 5.83 -12.59
N ILE A 124 2.88 6.22 -11.64
CA ILE A 124 4.34 6.26 -11.85
C ILE A 124 4.89 4.85 -12.08
N GLY A 125 4.45 3.86 -11.31
CA GLY A 125 4.86 2.47 -11.49
C GLY A 125 4.42 1.90 -12.84
N VAL A 126 3.21 2.22 -13.29
CA VAL A 126 2.70 1.86 -14.63
C VAL A 126 3.51 2.55 -15.73
N HIS A 127 3.82 3.83 -15.59
CA HIS A 127 4.71 4.54 -16.50
C HIS A 127 6.08 3.86 -16.59
N ARG A 128 6.61 3.40 -15.45
CA ARG A 128 7.87 2.66 -15.40
C ARG A 128 7.78 1.28 -16.09
N ILE A 129 6.66 0.57 -16.00
CA ILE A 129 6.44 -0.70 -16.74
C ILE A 129 6.46 -0.43 -18.26
N ILE A 130 5.80 0.64 -18.70
CA ILE A 130 5.70 1.00 -20.13
C ILE A 130 7.07 1.47 -20.68
N SER A 131 7.72 2.41 -19.99
CA SER A 131 9.00 2.99 -20.42
C SER A 131 10.16 2.00 -20.29
N GLY A 132 10.04 1.06 -19.35
CA GLY A 132 10.98 -0.03 -19.18
C GLY A 132 12.20 0.27 -18.34
N ASP A 133 12.16 1.36 -17.60
CA ASP A 133 13.26 1.81 -16.76
C ASP A 133 13.53 0.83 -15.61
N SER A 134 14.76 0.86 -15.11
CA SER A 134 15.14 0.04 -13.95
C SER A 134 14.39 0.50 -12.68
N ILE A 135 13.71 -0.45 -12.03
CA ILE A 135 12.96 -0.21 -10.79
C ILE A 135 13.83 0.39 -9.68
N HIS A 136 15.12 0.06 -9.66
CA HIS A 136 16.05 0.48 -8.62
C HIS A 136 16.16 2.00 -8.51
N HIS A 137 16.12 2.74 -9.62
CA HIS A 137 16.21 4.20 -9.60
C HIS A 137 14.99 4.83 -8.92
N TYR A 138 13.79 4.32 -9.23
CA TYR A 138 12.55 4.81 -8.66
C TYR A 138 12.43 4.51 -7.17
N ILE A 139 12.77 3.28 -6.78
CA ILE A 139 12.72 2.86 -5.37
C ILE A 139 13.76 3.64 -4.55
N THR A 140 14.99 3.78 -5.07
CA THR A 140 16.04 4.54 -4.40
C THR A 140 15.63 6.01 -4.26
N GLY A 141 15.15 6.64 -5.33
CA GLY A 141 14.69 8.03 -5.30
C GLY A 141 13.49 8.23 -4.36
N GLY A 142 12.52 7.31 -4.39
CA GLY A 142 11.35 7.33 -3.51
C GLY A 142 11.72 7.21 -2.04
N TYR A 143 12.61 6.28 -1.68
CA TYR A 143 13.06 6.15 -0.29
C TYR A 143 13.97 7.28 0.16
N LEU A 144 14.82 7.83 -0.71
CA LEU A 144 15.58 9.05 -0.39
C LEU A 144 14.64 10.22 -0.08
N LEU A 145 13.57 10.37 -0.85
CA LEU A 145 12.52 11.36 -0.58
C LEU A 145 11.82 11.10 0.76
N VAL A 146 11.45 9.85 1.05
CA VAL A 146 10.85 9.46 2.34
C VAL A 146 11.78 9.79 3.50
N ILE A 147 13.08 9.48 3.39
CA ILE A 147 14.08 9.78 4.43
C ILE A 147 14.18 11.30 4.65
N LEU A 148 14.24 12.08 3.58
CA LEU A 148 14.28 13.54 3.65
C LEU A 148 13.03 14.10 4.33
N LEU A 149 11.84 13.65 3.91
CA LEU A 149 10.57 14.08 4.51
C LEU A 149 10.46 13.66 5.97
N THR A 150 10.96 12.48 6.34
CA THR A 150 10.99 12.01 7.73
C THR A 150 11.80 12.95 8.62
N ALA A 151 12.91 13.49 8.13
CA ALA A 151 13.73 14.46 8.86
C ALA A 151 13.03 15.83 9.03
N LEU A 152 12.12 16.18 8.12
CA LEU A 152 11.42 17.46 8.09
C LEU A 152 10.02 17.42 8.73
N ALA A 153 9.41 16.25 8.82
CA ALA A 153 8.03 16.08 9.27
C ALA A 153 7.89 16.15 10.80
N PRO A 154 6.74 16.62 11.31
CA PRO A 154 6.46 16.61 12.74
C PRO A 154 6.46 15.17 13.30
N ARG A 155 7.07 14.96 14.46
CA ARG A 155 7.27 13.61 15.03
C ARG A 155 5.99 12.79 15.23
N TYR A 156 4.85 13.46 15.45
CA TYR A 156 3.58 12.78 15.69
C TYR A 156 3.00 12.11 14.44
N ILE A 157 3.34 12.59 13.23
CA ILE A 157 2.79 12.05 11.98
C ILE A 157 3.65 10.94 11.38
N VAL A 158 4.95 10.89 11.72
CA VAL A 158 5.91 10.00 11.05
C VAL A 158 5.52 8.53 11.18
N ALA A 159 5.28 8.05 12.41
CA ALA A 159 4.91 6.65 12.65
C ALA A 159 3.64 6.27 11.89
N LEU A 160 2.62 7.15 11.97
CA LEU A 160 1.37 6.97 11.25
C LEU A 160 1.56 6.95 9.73
N ALA A 161 2.39 7.82 9.17
CA ALA A 161 2.66 7.84 7.73
C ALA A 161 3.28 6.52 7.23
N PHE A 162 4.18 5.92 8.01
CA PHE A 162 4.76 4.62 7.71
C PHE A 162 3.74 3.48 7.84
N ASP A 163 2.89 3.51 8.86
CA ASP A 163 1.80 2.54 9.03
C ASP A 163 0.83 2.61 7.84
N LEU A 164 0.48 3.82 7.38
CA LEU A 164 -0.39 4.03 6.22
C LEU A 164 0.22 3.43 4.93
N GLY A 165 1.53 3.50 4.75
CA GLY A 165 2.21 2.80 3.66
C GLY A 165 1.97 1.29 3.70
N GLY A 166 2.03 0.68 4.89
CA GLY A 166 1.70 -0.74 5.11
C GLY A 166 0.22 -1.06 4.92
N VAL A 167 -0.67 -0.16 5.31
CA VAL A 167 -2.13 -0.35 5.17
C VAL A 167 -2.56 -0.40 3.72
N THR A 168 -1.88 0.30 2.82
CA THR A 168 -2.18 0.20 1.38
C THR A 168 -1.77 -1.14 0.76
N THR A 169 -1.05 -1.99 1.52
CA THR A 169 -0.77 -3.39 1.14
C THR A 169 -1.84 -4.40 1.55
N SER A 170 -3.01 -3.91 1.95
CA SER A 170 -4.12 -4.70 2.49
C SER A 170 -4.93 -5.42 1.41
N GLU A 171 -5.98 -6.10 1.91
CA GLU A 171 -6.75 -7.13 1.23
C GLU A 171 -7.43 -6.65 -0.06
N VAL A 172 -7.84 -5.38 -0.16
CA VAL A 172 -8.54 -4.89 -1.35
C VAL A 172 -7.56 -4.36 -2.40
N THR A 173 -6.60 -3.54 -1.98
CA THR A 173 -5.75 -2.78 -2.91
C THR A 173 -4.70 -3.66 -3.61
N VAL A 174 -3.98 -4.51 -2.88
CA VAL A 174 -2.86 -5.30 -3.45
C VAL A 174 -3.29 -6.24 -4.56
N PRO A 175 -4.38 -7.02 -4.43
CA PRO A 175 -4.77 -7.92 -5.50
C PRO A 175 -5.12 -7.20 -6.80
N LEU A 176 -5.78 -6.03 -6.73
CA LEU A 176 -6.12 -5.24 -7.92
C LEU A 176 -4.86 -4.64 -8.56
N VAL A 177 -3.98 -4.06 -7.75
CA VAL A 177 -2.73 -3.47 -8.23
C VAL A 177 -1.83 -4.55 -8.85
N THR A 178 -1.73 -5.71 -8.20
CA THR A 178 -0.96 -6.85 -8.71
C THR A 178 -1.56 -7.38 -10.01
N ALA A 179 -2.89 -7.50 -10.10
CA ALA A 179 -3.56 -7.92 -11.33
C ALA A 179 -3.26 -6.96 -12.49
N LEU A 180 -3.34 -5.64 -12.25
CA LEU A 180 -3.01 -4.61 -13.23
C LEU A 180 -1.54 -4.70 -13.67
N GLY A 181 -0.62 -4.77 -12.70
CA GLY A 181 0.81 -4.86 -12.95
C GLY A 181 1.20 -6.12 -13.73
N ILE A 182 0.68 -7.28 -13.33
CA ILE A 182 0.88 -8.55 -14.04
C ILE A 182 0.29 -8.47 -15.45
N GLY A 183 -0.92 -7.93 -15.60
CA GLY A 183 -1.57 -7.76 -16.91
C GLY A 183 -0.71 -6.93 -17.86
N LEU A 184 -0.30 -5.74 -17.44
CA LEU A 184 0.56 -4.86 -18.24
C LEU A 184 1.92 -5.50 -18.56
N ALA A 185 2.58 -6.10 -17.57
CA ALA A 185 3.88 -6.74 -17.76
C ALA A 185 3.81 -8.00 -18.65
N SER A 186 2.68 -8.70 -18.69
CA SER A 186 2.51 -9.88 -19.56
C SER A 186 2.28 -9.53 -21.03
N GLN A 187 1.86 -8.30 -21.32
CA GLN A 187 1.49 -7.84 -22.66
C GLN A 187 2.57 -6.97 -23.33
N ILE A 188 3.59 -6.55 -22.58
CA ILE A 188 4.71 -5.74 -23.09
C ILE A 188 5.95 -6.61 -23.16
N GLU A 189 6.51 -6.75 -24.37
CA GLU A 189 7.72 -7.55 -24.59
C GLU A 189 8.92 -7.02 -23.77
N GLY A 190 9.75 -7.95 -23.27
CA GLY A 190 10.93 -7.62 -22.46
C GLY A 190 10.64 -7.27 -21.00
N ARG A 191 9.39 -7.39 -20.53
CA ARG A 191 9.02 -7.20 -19.13
C ARG A 191 9.05 -8.50 -18.33
N ASN A 192 9.40 -8.37 -17.05
CA ASN A 192 9.41 -9.46 -16.09
C ASN A 192 8.21 -9.32 -15.16
N VAL A 193 7.24 -10.23 -15.25
CA VAL A 193 6.01 -10.22 -14.43
C VAL A 193 6.30 -10.14 -12.92
N LEU A 194 7.39 -10.76 -12.45
CA LEU A 194 7.74 -10.74 -11.04
C LEU A 194 8.29 -9.37 -10.61
N ILE A 195 9.24 -8.80 -11.36
CA ILE A 195 9.87 -7.52 -10.98
C ILE A 195 8.94 -6.35 -11.31
N ASP A 196 8.33 -6.37 -12.49
CA ASP A 196 7.54 -5.26 -13.01
C ASP A 196 6.10 -5.31 -12.52
N GLY A 197 5.49 -6.49 -12.51
CA GLY A 197 4.10 -6.66 -12.06
C GLY A 197 3.94 -6.49 -10.55
N PHE A 198 4.66 -7.29 -9.75
CA PHE A 198 4.60 -7.14 -8.28
C PHE A 198 5.31 -5.88 -7.79
N GLY A 199 6.31 -5.36 -8.52
CA GLY A 199 7.00 -4.13 -8.16
C GLY A 199 6.06 -2.92 -8.05
N LEU A 200 4.89 -2.95 -8.69
CA LEU A 200 3.86 -1.93 -8.59
C LEU A 200 3.36 -1.73 -7.14
N ILE A 201 3.40 -2.78 -6.31
CA ILE A 201 3.04 -2.71 -4.89
C ILE A 201 3.97 -1.75 -4.14
N ALA A 202 5.27 -1.75 -4.46
CA ALA A 202 6.23 -0.87 -3.78
C ALA A 202 5.91 0.61 -4.02
N PHE A 203 5.45 0.96 -5.23
CA PHE A 203 5.01 2.32 -5.54
C PHE A 203 3.71 2.68 -4.80
N ALA A 204 2.77 1.74 -4.71
CA ALA A 204 1.54 1.92 -3.95
C ALA A 204 1.83 2.21 -2.46
N SER A 205 2.89 1.64 -1.89
CA SER A 205 3.26 1.86 -0.48
C SER A 205 4.10 3.10 -0.21
N ILE A 206 4.98 3.53 -1.12
CA ILE A 206 5.91 4.66 -0.87
C ILE A 206 5.17 6.00 -0.92
N PHE A 207 4.31 6.20 -1.93
CA PHE A 207 3.71 7.51 -2.17
C PHE A 207 2.67 7.97 -1.14
N PRO A 208 1.90 7.11 -0.47
CA PRO A 208 1.09 7.48 0.69
C PRO A 208 1.89 8.13 1.82
N ILE A 209 3.10 7.60 2.09
CA ILE A 209 3.98 8.15 3.12
C ILE A 209 4.40 9.56 2.70
N VAL A 210 4.77 9.73 1.43
CA VAL A 210 5.16 11.02 0.84
C VAL A 210 4.02 12.04 0.92
N THR A 211 2.80 11.69 0.52
CA THR A 211 1.66 12.63 0.50
C THR A 211 1.22 13.02 1.90
N VAL A 212 1.17 12.07 2.85
CA VAL A 212 0.79 12.34 4.24
C VAL A 212 1.84 13.20 4.96
N MET A 213 3.13 12.87 4.83
CA MET A 213 4.21 13.68 5.41
C MET A 213 4.26 15.07 4.76
N GLY A 214 4.13 15.16 3.44
CA GLY A 214 4.11 16.43 2.71
C GLY A 214 2.99 17.35 3.17
N TYR A 215 1.78 16.81 3.34
CA TYR A 215 0.64 17.55 3.87
C TYR A 215 0.88 18.05 5.30
N ALA A 216 1.40 17.19 6.19
CA ALA A 216 1.66 17.57 7.57
C ALA A 216 2.71 18.68 7.69
N ILE A 217 3.79 18.62 6.91
CA ILE A 217 4.81 19.68 6.84
C ILE A 217 4.18 21.00 6.37
N LEU A 218 3.33 20.96 5.34
CA LEU A 218 2.66 22.14 4.82
C LEU A 218 1.75 22.78 5.87
N MET A 219 0.94 21.96 6.55
CA MET A 219 0.02 22.44 7.58
C MET A 219 0.76 23.03 8.78
N GLU A 220 1.87 22.44 9.22
CA GLU A 220 2.66 22.98 10.33
C GLU A 220 3.31 24.33 9.98
N LYS A 221 3.80 24.49 8.73
CA LYS A 221 4.31 25.78 8.26
C LYS A 221 3.21 26.85 8.17
N LEU A 222 2.02 26.48 7.70
CA LEU A 222 0.86 27.37 7.59
C LEU A 222 0.25 27.72 8.95
N ALA A 223 0.46 26.92 9.99
CA ALA A 223 0.06 27.23 11.36
C ALA A 223 1.06 28.17 12.08
N GLN A 224 2.26 28.38 11.53
CA GLN A 224 3.31 29.24 12.10
C GLN A 224 3.41 30.71 11.57
N PRO A 225 2.46 31.33 10.83
CA PRO A 225 2.59 32.74 10.47
C PRO A 225 2.08 33.63 11.62
N GLY A 226 2.95 33.96 12.57
CA GLY A 226 2.70 35.09 13.50
C GLY A 226 3.19 35.00 14.95
N GLY A 227 4.16 34.16 15.30
CA GLY A 227 4.51 33.91 16.71
C GLY A 227 5.98 33.92 17.09
N ARG A 228 6.80 34.84 16.57
CA ARG A 228 8.14 35.12 17.11
C ARG A 228 8.51 36.60 16.97
N THR A 229 8.32 37.36 18.04
CA THR A 229 9.29 38.31 18.63
C THR A 229 8.64 39.01 19.83
N THR A 230 8.92 38.51 21.04
CA THR A 230 9.24 39.32 22.23
C THR A 230 10.43 38.67 22.90
#